data_AF-A0A4Q9QZD9-F1
#
_entry.id   AF-A0A4Q9QZD9-F1
#
_cell.length_a   1.000
_cell.length_b   1.000
_cell.length_c   1.000
_cell.angle_alpha   90.00
_cell.angle_beta   90.00
_cell.angle_gamma   90.00
#
_symmetry.space_group_name_H-M   'P 1'
#
loop_
_entity.id
_entity.type
_entity.pdbx_description
1 polymer ?
#
loop_
_entity_poly.entity_id
_entity_poly.type
_entity_poly.pdbx_seq_one_letter_code
_entity_poly.pdbx_strand_id
1 'polypeptide(L)'
;MHVEHHPLIKDFPERRELLHELRQSDPHFAQKALQYEDLDKRICRVEDGLELLDDTALHTLKNDRVALKDEIARQLKRASGSCCGKCGG
;
A
#
# COMPACT_ATOMS: atom_id res chain seq x y z
N MET A 1 -21.93 -6.06 7.31
CA MET A 1 -21.34 -4.95 6.52
C MET A 1 -19.89 -5.31 6.29
N HIS A 2 -19.56 -5.85 5.12
CA HIS A 2 -18.16 -6.09 4.78
C HIS A 2 -17.55 -4.74 4.46
N VAL A 3 -16.69 -4.25 5.35
CA VAL A 3 -15.72 -3.20 5.00
C VAL A 3 -14.88 -3.85 3.92
N GLU A 4 -15.22 -3.59 2.66
CA GLU A 4 -14.50 -4.13 1.54
C GLU A 4 -13.19 -3.34 1.46
N HIS A 5 -12.24 -3.76 2.29
CA HIS A 5 -10.83 -3.37 2.22
C HIS A 5 -10.46 -3.36 0.74
N HIS A 6 -9.98 -2.24 0.19
CA HIS A 6 -9.27 -2.23 -1.08
C HIS A 6 -7.87 -2.72 -0.81
N PRO A 7 -7.61 -4.04 -0.88
CA PRO A 7 -6.29 -4.53 -0.56
C PRO A 7 -5.43 -4.16 -1.77
N LEU A 8 -4.11 -4.03 -1.57
CA LEU A 8 -3.15 -3.90 -2.67
C LEU A 8 -3.33 -4.97 -3.76
N ILE A 9 -3.99 -6.07 -3.42
CA ILE A 9 -4.44 -7.15 -4.29
C ILE A 9 -5.38 -6.66 -5.43
N LYS A 10 -6.23 -5.64 -5.20
CA LYS A 10 -7.07 -5.06 -6.26
C LYS A 10 -6.26 -4.20 -7.23
N ASP A 11 -5.25 -3.47 -6.73
CA ASP A 11 -4.32 -2.69 -7.56
C ASP A 11 -3.34 -3.60 -8.33
N PHE A 12 -2.96 -4.75 -7.77
CA PHE A 12 -2.01 -5.69 -8.36
C PHE A 12 -2.57 -7.13 -8.38
N PRO A 13 -3.61 -7.42 -9.18
CA PRO A 13 -4.25 -8.74 -9.22
C PRO A 13 -3.27 -9.83 -9.67
N GLU A 14 -2.36 -9.49 -10.58
CA GLU A 14 -1.26 -10.34 -11.08
C GLU A 14 -0.24 -10.75 -10.01
N ARG A 15 -0.13 -9.99 -8.91
CA ARG A 15 0.87 -10.22 -7.84
C ARG A 15 0.21 -10.56 -6.51
N ARG A 16 -1.06 -10.94 -6.52
CA ARG A 16 -1.82 -11.29 -5.31
C ARG A 16 -1.12 -12.33 -4.45
N GLU A 17 -0.59 -13.38 -5.08
CA GLU A 17 0.10 -14.47 -4.39
C GLU A 17 1.40 -13.99 -3.75
N LEU A 18 2.21 -13.25 -4.53
CA LEU A 18 3.47 -12.66 -4.07
C LEU A 18 3.26 -11.65 -2.93
N LEU A 19 2.20 -10.84 -3.01
CA LEU A 19 1.78 -9.92 -1.95
C LEU A 19 1.49 -10.68 -0.65
N HIS A 20 0.73 -11.77 -0.74
CA HIS A 20 0.35 -12.56 0.43
C HIS A 20 1.56 -13.29 1.04
N GLU A 21 2.47 -13.80 0.21
CA GLU A 21 3.71 -14.41 0.65
C GLU A 21 4.62 -13.39 1.33
N LEU A 22 4.90 -12.25 0.69
CA LEU A 22 5.73 -11.18 1.26
C LEU A 22 5.15 -10.61 2.55
N ARG A 23 3.83 -10.54 2.70
CA ARG A 23 3.21 -10.07 3.94
C ARG A 23 3.44 -11.00 5.12
N GLN A 24 3.71 -12.28 4.88
CA GLN A 24 4.02 -13.26 5.92
C GLN A 24 5.52 -13.44 6.11
N SER A 25 6.27 -13.42 5.00
CA SER A 25 7.71 -13.65 4.99
C SER A 25 8.52 -12.38 5.31
N ASP A 26 7.99 -11.18 5.04
CA ASP A 26 8.67 -9.90 5.25
C ASP A 26 7.86 -8.95 6.17
N PRO A 27 8.34 -8.68 7.39
CA PRO A 27 7.63 -7.81 8.34
C PRO A 27 7.68 -6.32 7.96
N HIS A 28 8.63 -5.89 7.14
CA HIS A 28 8.66 -4.52 6.60
C HIS A 28 7.54 -4.33 5.57
N PHE A 29 7.34 -5.32 4.71
CA PHE A 29 6.25 -5.36 3.74
C PHE A 29 4.90 -5.38 4.45
N ALA A 30 4.76 -6.21 5.49
CA ALA A 30 3.55 -6.29 6.30
C ALA A 30 3.13 -4.94 6.88
N GLN A 31 4.07 -4.19 7.45
CA GLN A 31 3.80 -2.86 8.01
C GLN A 31 3.36 -1.86 6.94
N LYS A 32 4.00 -1.86 5.77
CA LYS A 32 3.63 -0.95 4.67
C LYS A 32 2.26 -1.28 4.08
N ALA A 33 1.95 -2.56 3.94
CA ALA A 33 0.62 -2.99 3.50
C ALA A 33 -0.47 -2.53 4.47
N LEU A 34 -0.23 -2.67 5.78
CA LEU A 34 -1.14 -2.18 6.82
C LEU A 34 -1.31 -0.66 6.77
N GLN A 35 -0.22 0.10 6.61
CA GLN A 35 -0.28 1.56 6.46
C GLN A 35 -1.11 1.98 5.24
N TYR A 36 -0.93 1.30 4.10
CA TYR A 36 -1.71 1.58 2.90
C TYR A 36 -3.20 1.33 3.14
N GLU A 37 -3.54 0.20 3.77
CA GLU A 37 -4.93 -0.12 4.11
C GLU A 37 -5.55 0.88 5.10
N ASP A 38 -4.78 1.36 6.09
CA ASP A 38 -5.26 2.36 7.05
C ASP A 38 -5.49 3.71 6.39
N LEU A 39 -4.56 4.13 5.52
CA LEU A 39 -4.68 5.34 4.70
C LEU A 39 -5.91 5.30 3.80
N ASP A 40 -6.12 4.20 3.08
CA ASP A 40 -7.27 4.03 2.19
C ASP A 40 -8.59 4.10 2.96
N LYS A 41 -8.67 3.39 4.10
CA LYS A 41 -9.83 3.48 5.01
C LYS A 41 -10.07 4.89 5.51
N ARG A 42 -9.00 5.61 5.84
CA ARG A 42 -9.10 6.99 6.32
C ARG A 42 -9.59 7.91 5.21
N ILE A 43 -9.05 7.80 4.01
CA ILE A 43 -9.52 8.54 2.83
C ILE A 43 -11.00 8.24 2.59
N CYS A 44 -11.43 6.97 2.58
CA CYS A 44 -12.84 6.62 2.44
C CYS A 44 -13.72 7.24 3.54
N ARG A 45 -13.29 7.24 4.81
CA ARG A 45 -14.05 7.89 5.90
C ARG A 45 -14.18 9.40 5.69
N VAL A 46 -13.12 10.04 5.23
CA VAL A 46 -13.12 11.48 4.93
C VAL A 46 -14.04 11.78 3.75
N GLU A 47 -13.97 10.98 2.68
CA GLU A 47 -14.82 11.13 1.50
C GLU A 47 -16.29 10.81 1.78
N ASP A 48 -16.59 9.87 2.68
CA ASP A 48 -17.94 9.56 3.16
C ASP A 48 -18.51 10.64 4.08
N GLY A 49 -17.69 11.64 4.45
CA GLY A 49 -18.07 12.72 5.37
C GLY A 49 -18.14 12.30 6.84
N LEU A 50 -17.59 11.12 7.19
CA LEU A 50 -17.45 10.67 8.58
C LEU A 50 -16.37 11.44 9.34
N GLU A 51 -15.35 11.95 8.65
CA GLU A 51 -14.25 12.70 9.22
C GLU A 51 -14.07 14.03 8.46
N LEU A 52 -14.24 15.17 9.14
CA LEU A 52 -13.96 16.50 8.59
C LEU A 52 -12.45 16.70 8.57
N LEU A 53 -11.84 16.40 7.43
CA LEU A 53 -10.42 16.56 7.21
C LEU A 53 -10.20 17.69 6.21
N ASP A 54 -9.26 18.58 6.52
CA ASP A 54 -8.87 19.67 5.62
C ASP A 54 -8.44 19.14 4.25
N ASP A 55 -8.74 19.87 3.18
CA ASP A 55 -8.29 19.55 1.82
C ASP A 55 -6.78 19.32 1.75
N THR A 56 -6.01 20.09 2.51
CA THR A 56 -4.55 19.95 2.62
C THR A 56 -4.16 18.59 3.22
N ALA A 57 -4.85 18.17 4.29
CA ALA A 57 -4.59 16.89 4.93
C ALA A 57 -4.99 15.73 4.00
N LEU A 58 -6.13 15.84 3.30
CA LEU A 58 -6.57 14.83 2.33
C LEU A 58 -5.55 14.71 1.19
N HIS A 59 -5.02 15.83 0.72
CA HIS A 59 -3.97 15.86 -0.29
C HIS A 59 -2.70 15.14 0.20
N THR A 60 -2.29 15.34 1.45
CA THR A 60 -1.18 14.59 2.07
C THR A 60 -1.46 13.09 2.10
N LEU A 61 -2.64 12.65 2.56
CA LEU A 61 -3.00 11.24 2.59
C LEU A 61 -2.95 10.60 1.18
N LYS A 62 -3.40 11.33 0.15
CA LYS A 62 -3.32 10.88 -1.25
C LYS A 62 -1.86 10.74 -1.72
N ASN A 63 -0.98 11.67 -1.33
CA ASN A 63 0.45 11.56 -1.62
C ASN A 63 1.08 10.35 -0.92
N ASP A 64 0.79 10.16 0.37
CA ASP A 64 1.29 9.01 1.14
C ASP A 64 0.81 7.68 0.55
N ARG A 65 -0.46 7.61 0.13
CA ARG A 65 -1.01 6.44 -0.58
C ARG A 65 -0.20 6.12 -1.84
N VAL A 66 0.13 7.13 -2.64
CA VAL A 66 0.94 6.95 -3.86
C VAL A 66 2.36 6.51 -3.52
N ALA A 67 2.98 7.11 -2.50
CA ALA A 67 4.33 6.76 -2.06
C ALA A 67 4.40 5.29 -1.57
N LEU A 68 3.44 4.86 -0.75
CA LEU A 68 3.33 3.48 -0.29
C LEU A 68 3.12 2.51 -1.45
N LYS A 69 2.25 2.86 -2.41
CA LYS A 69 2.02 2.04 -3.61
C LYS A 69 3.31 1.85 -4.40
N ASP A 70 4.07 2.92 -4.61
CA ASP A 70 5.34 2.87 -5.33
C ASP A 70 6.38 2.01 -4.58
N GLU A 71 6.45 2.13 -3.26
CA GLU A 71 7.37 1.33 -2.45
C GLU A 71 7.00 -0.15 -2.44
N ILE A 72 5.71 -0.48 -2.39
CA ILE A 72 5.21 -1.85 -2.53
C ILE A 72 5.52 -2.40 -3.92
N ALA A 73 5.33 -1.61 -4.98
CA ALA A 73 5.69 -2.01 -6.34
C ALA A 73 7.20 -2.27 -6.48
N ARG A 74 8.05 -1.46 -5.81
CA ARG A 74 9.50 -1.67 -5.73
C ARG A 74 9.84 -2.98 -5.01
N GLN A 75 9.22 -3.27 -3.88
CA GLN A 75 9.44 -4.52 -3.16
C GLN A 75 8.99 -5.74 -3.97
N LEU A 76 7.82 -5.66 -4.61
CA LEU A 76 7.34 -6.72 -5.49
C LEU A 76 8.30 -6.98 -6.66
N LYS A 77 8.82 -5.93 -7.29
CA LYS A 77 9.86 -6.07 -8.32
C LYS A 77 11.14 -6.70 -7.79
N ARG A 78 11.57 -6.35 -6.57
CA ARG A 78 12.76 -6.93 -5.92
C ARG A 78 12.55 -8.41 -5.56
N ALA A 79 11.33 -8.78 -5.18
CA ALA A 79 10.98 -10.16 -4.87
C ALA A 79 10.84 -11.03 -6.13
N SER A 80 10.20 -10.53 -7.19
CA SER A 80 10.03 -11.26 -8.45
C SER A 80 11.30 -11.29 -9.30
N GLY A 81 12.08 -10.20 -9.25
CA GLY A 81 13.38 -10.07 -9.90
C GLY A 81 14.49 -10.46 -8.95
N SER A 82 14.67 -11.76 -8.75
CA SER A 82 15.90 -12.27 -8.14
C SER A 82 17.11 -11.63 -8.84
N CYS A 83 17.99 -11.03 -8.04
CA CYS A 83 19.26 -10.40 -8.43
C CYS A 83 19.16 -9.04 -9.14
N CYS A 84 19.32 -7.97 -8.35
CA CYS A 84 20.31 -6.96 -8.69
C CYS A 84 21.02 -6.55 -7.39
N GLY A 85 22.04 -7.32 -7.02
CA GLY A 85 23.14 -6.71 -6.27
C GLY A 85 23.70 -5.59 -7.13
N LYS A 86 23.92 -4.41 -6.54
CA LYS A 86 24.58 -3.22 -7.12
C LYS A 86 23.64 -2.14 -7.70
N CYS A 87 23.00 -1.39 -6.81
CA CYS A 87 22.73 0.04 -7.04
C CYS A 87 22.81 0.79 -5.70
N GLY A 88 24.04 0.86 -5.18
CA GLY A 88 24.45 1.79 -4.13
C GLY A 88 25.85 2.28 -4.51
N GLY A 89 25.91 3.49 -5.07
CA GLY A 89 27.10 4.21 -5.50
C GLY A 89 26.69 5.63 -5.84
#